data_AF-A0A7K3NHA5-F1
#
_entry.id   AF-A0A7K3NHA5-F1
#
_cell.length_a   1.000
_cell.length_b   1.000
_cell.length_c   1.000
_cell.angle_alpha   90.00
_cell.angle_beta   90.00
_cell.angle_gamma   90.00
#
_symmetry.space_group_name_H-M   'P 1'
#
loop_
_entity.id
_entity.type
_entity.pdbx_description
1 polymer ?
#
loop_
_entity_poly.entity_id
_entity_poly.type
_entity_poly.pdbx_seq_one_letter_code
_entity_poly.pdbx_strand_id
1 'polypeptide(L)'
;MHHGENMRHTNPNVFKRISMQIFLCGVLSVLLMTARVHAYTLPSTGQVKCYNDLYEIACPAPGEDYYGQDGNYQRVPMSYQDNGNGTVTDLVTGLVWEQSDGGTKRTWENAVGHCQNLDFAGQSDWRLPTWRELTTIVDINRVFTPPVINPVFQCTETTGNYWANTTYVGQDNAAWMVYFGGGGAYNYNKTDWQLYSRCVRGNALDVAAYVDNGDGTITDTTTSLIWEQNGSPNPLVWKEALAWCENLSIGTKTAWRLPSIRELESLLDTDRTSPRINPLFSCAAEQYTTGTTEVHDDNRAWYVDFNNGFVAGGALKTFPFRFRCVHDATAKNPSYNPSQLLLFNE
;
A
#
# COMPACT_ATOMS: atom_id res chain seq x y z
N MET A 1 81.28 -10.96 -5.60
CA MET A 1 82.11 -11.71 -4.62
C MET A 1 82.52 -10.75 -3.51
N HIS A 2 82.39 -11.21 -2.26
CA HIS A 2 82.74 -10.58 -0.98
C HIS A 2 81.87 -9.41 -0.52
N HIS A 3 80.97 -9.63 0.47
CA HIS A 3 81.21 -9.73 1.93
C HIS A 3 81.55 -8.35 2.52
N GLY A 4 80.92 -7.87 3.58
CA GLY A 4 79.98 -8.46 4.52
C GLY A 4 79.57 -7.39 5.56
N GLU A 5 78.46 -7.66 6.21
CA GLU A 5 77.89 -6.90 7.33
C GLU A 5 78.78 -6.94 8.58
N ASN A 6 78.57 -5.96 9.48
CA ASN A 6 78.53 -6.07 10.97
C ASN A 6 79.00 -4.75 11.61
N MET A 7 78.55 -4.30 12.79
CA MET A 7 77.35 -4.47 13.59
C MET A 7 77.56 -3.55 14.82
N ARG A 8 76.47 -2.99 15.36
CA ARG A 8 76.24 -2.57 16.77
C ARG A 8 76.85 -1.28 17.34
N HIS A 9 75.93 -0.58 18.03
CA HIS A 9 75.99 0.03 19.38
C HIS A 9 75.50 1.49 19.30
N THR A 10 74.59 2.04 20.10
CA THR A 10 73.82 1.62 21.28
C THR A 10 72.76 2.72 21.50
N ASN A 11 71.54 2.35 21.86
CA ASN A 11 70.53 3.23 22.47
C ASN A 11 70.92 3.48 23.94
N PRO A 12 70.66 4.65 24.57
CA PRO A 12 69.30 4.93 25.08
C PRO A 12 68.85 6.41 25.08
N ASN A 13 67.57 6.62 24.74
CA ASN A 13 66.54 7.51 25.34
C ASN A 13 66.98 8.93 25.81
N VAL A 14 66.26 10.01 25.46
CA VAL A 14 65.13 10.50 26.27
C VAL A 14 64.45 11.72 25.59
N PHE A 15 63.13 11.61 25.42
CA PHE A 15 62.09 12.65 25.46
C PHE A 15 61.91 13.76 24.38
N LYS A 16 60.63 13.81 23.96
CA LYS A 16 59.77 14.97 23.60
C LYS A 16 59.62 15.39 22.12
N ARG A 17 58.52 14.87 21.56
CA ARG A 17 57.38 15.57 20.89
C ARG A 17 57.73 16.65 19.84
N ILE A 18 57.25 16.43 18.60
CA ILE A 18 56.05 17.07 18.02
C ILE A 18 55.86 16.50 16.60
N SER A 19 54.68 15.92 16.35
CA SER A 19 54.22 15.41 15.06
C SER A 19 53.64 16.53 14.20
N MET A 20 53.94 16.54 12.90
CA MET A 20 53.07 17.15 11.89
C MET A 20 53.26 16.42 10.56
N GLN A 21 52.40 15.41 10.30
CA GLN A 21 52.31 14.73 9.00
C GLN A 21 51.26 15.44 8.14
N ILE A 22 51.67 15.82 6.94
CA ILE A 22 50.88 16.51 5.93
C ILE A 22 50.00 15.49 5.19
N PHE A 23 48.73 15.85 5.04
CA PHE A 23 47.61 15.11 4.46
C PHE A 23 47.91 14.50 3.07
N LEU A 24 47.62 13.20 2.92
CA LEU A 24 47.51 12.54 1.62
C LEU A 24 46.09 12.76 1.06
N CYS A 25 46.03 13.23 -0.18
CA CYS A 25 44.80 13.48 -0.93
C CYS A 25 44.12 12.15 -1.29
N GLY A 26 42.99 11.84 -0.64
CA GLY A 26 42.14 10.70 -0.97
C GLY A 26 40.81 11.20 -1.54
N VAL A 27 40.64 11.08 -2.85
CA VAL A 27 39.34 11.28 -3.51
C VAL A 27 38.48 10.06 -3.16
N LEU A 28 37.61 10.22 -2.16
CA LEU A 28 36.58 9.25 -1.86
C LEU A 28 35.43 9.48 -2.85
N SER A 29 35.46 8.76 -3.97
CA SER A 29 34.31 8.69 -4.88
C SER A 29 33.20 7.92 -4.18
N VAL A 30 32.30 8.64 -3.51
CA VAL A 30 31.05 8.08 -3.00
C VAL A 30 30.21 7.70 -4.21
N LEU A 31 30.21 6.42 -4.54
CA LEU A 31 29.23 5.85 -5.45
C LEU A 31 27.87 5.96 -4.74
N LEU A 32 27.13 7.04 -5.01
CA LEU A 32 25.71 7.11 -4.71
C LEU A 32 25.03 6.05 -5.59
N MET A 33 24.90 4.83 -5.07
CA MET A 33 23.83 3.94 -5.52
C MET A 33 22.53 4.68 -5.18
N THR A 34 21.98 5.40 -6.15
CA THR A 34 20.58 5.79 -6.07
C THR A 34 19.80 4.49 -6.08
N ALA A 35 19.45 3.99 -4.90
CA ALA A 35 18.35 3.05 -4.80
C ALA A 35 17.16 3.76 -5.45
N ARG A 36 16.76 3.32 -6.65
CA ARG A 36 15.48 3.72 -7.20
C ARG A 36 14.45 3.13 -6.25
N VAL A 37 13.99 3.95 -5.30
CA VAL A 37 12.73 3.69 -4.60
C VAL A 37 11.70 3.69 -5.71
N HIS A 38 11.25 2.50 -6.10
CA HIS A 38 10.20 2.38 -7.09
C HIS A 38 8.90 2.77 -6.39
N ALA A 39 8.61 4.07 -6.38
CA ALA A 39 7.28 4.54 -6.03
C ALA A 39 6.30 3.85 -6.98
N TYR A 40 5.52 2.90 -6.49
CA TYR A 40 4.45 2.28 -7.26
C TYR A 40 3.23 3.19 -7.19
N THR A 41 2.43 3.19 -8.25
CA THR A 41 1.19 3.96 -8.23
C THR A 41 0.10 3.13 -7.56
N LEU A 42 -0.52 3.64 -6.50
CA LEU A 42 -1.71 3.02 -5.93
C LEU A 42 -2.82 3.04 -6.99
N PRO A 43 -3.40 1.88 -7.37
CA PRO A 43 -4.53 1.86 -8.29
C PRO A 43 -5.74 2.53 -7.65
N SER A 44 -6.58 3.18 -8.45
CA SER A 44 -7.88 3.67 -7.96
C SER A 44 -8.71 2.53 -7.34
N THR A 45 -9.68 2.88 -6.51
CA THR A 45 -10.71 1.93 -6.03
C THR A 45 -11.65 1.46 -7.14
N GLY A 46 -11.71 2.19 -8.26
CA GLY A 46 -12.69 2.04 -9.33
C GLY A 46 -13.95 2.89 -9.14
N GLN A 47 -14.22 3.40 -7.94
CA GLN A 47 -15.44 4.18 -7.68
C GLN A 47 -15.41 5.52 -8.42
N VAL A 48 -16.34 5.70 -9.36
CA VAL A 48 -16.47 6.94 -10.18
C VAL A 48 -17.73 7.73 -9.88
N LYS A 49 -18.63 7.17 -9.07
CA LYS A 49 -19.89 7.79 -8.66
C LYS A 49 -19.72 8.50 -7.32
N CYS A 50 -20.53 9.52 -7.09
CA CYS A 50 -20.57 10.27 -5.85
C CYS A 50 -21.88 10.00 -5.11
N TYR A 51 -21.85 10.20 -3.79
CA TYR A 51 -22.94 9.82 -2.91
C TYR A 51 -23.13 10.90 -1.83
N ASN A 52 -24.35 11.01 -1.31
CA ASN A 52 -24.60 11.68 -0.04
C ASN A 52 -24.73 10.63 1.08
N ASP A 53 -25.42 10.97 2.17
CA ASP A 53 -25.64 10.06 3.31
C ASP A 53 -26.61 8.90 3.01
N LEU A 54 -27.34 8.94 1.90
CA LEU A 54 -28.48 8.05 1.61
C LEU A 54 -28.49 7.40 0.22
N TYR A 55 -27.88 8.02 -0.79
CA TYR A 55 -27.95 7.55 -2.18
C TYR A 55 -26.90 8.20 -3.08
N GLU A 56 -26.74 7.64 -4.28
CA GLU A 56 -25.95 8.20 -5.38
C GLU A 56 -26.43 9.60 -5.82
N ILE A 57 -25.50 10.54 -5.97
CA ILE A 57 -25.72 11.90 -6.45
C ILE A 57 -24.81 12.22 -7.64
N ALA A 58 -25.11 13.29 -8.35
CA ALA A 58 -24.12 13.89 -9.26
C ALA A 58 -22.90 14.34 -8.46
N CYS A 59 -21.71 14.16 -9.02
CA CYS A 59 -20.49 14.55 -8.31
C CYS A 59 -20.47 16.06 -8.05
N PRO A 60 -20.41 16.49 -6.77
CA PRO A 60 -20.43 17.90 -6.40
C PRO A 60 -19.18 18.62 -6.89
N ALA A 61 -19.29 19.93 -7.08
CA ALA A 61 -18.18 20.84 -7.36
C ALA A 61 -17.49 21.31 -6.05
N PRO A 62 -16.26 21.85 -6.12
CA PRO A 62 -15.61 22.44 -4.94
C PRO A 62 -16.51 23.46 -4.23
N GLY A 63 -16.58 23.37 -2.91
CA GLY A 63 -17.44 24.19 -2.04
C GLY A 63 -18.89 23.70 -1.90
N GLU A 64 -19.31 22.67 -2.64
CA GLU A 64 -20.62 22.04 -2.47
C GLU A 64 -20.59 20.91 -1.44
N ASP A 65 -21.75 20.63 -0.85
CA ASP A 65 -21.90 19.53 0.09
C ASP A 65 -21.44 18.19 -0.51
N TYR A 66 -20.73 17.40 0.29
CA TYR A 66 -20.16 16.10 -0.09
C TYR A 66 -19.06 16.14 -1.16
N TYR A 67 -18.49 17.32 -1.47
CA TYR A 67 -17.27 17.41 -2.25
C TYR A 67 -16.08 16.77 -1.53
N GLY A 68 -15.20 16.16 -2.32
CA GLY A 68 -13.95 15.58 -1.85
C GLY A 68 -14.03 14.13 -1.39
N GLN A 69 -15.04 13.40 -1.87
CA GLN A 69 -15.15 11.94 -1.78
C GLN A 69 -14.42 11.27 -2.96
N ASP A 70 -14.32 9.93 -2.94
CA ASP A 70 -13.52 9.16 -3.89
C ASP A 70 -13.93 9.40 -5.36
N GLY A 71 -15.24 9.42 -5.63
CA GLY A 71 -15.79 9.68 -6.96
C GLY A 71 -15.48 11.07 -7.54
N ASN A 72 -15.07 12.05 -6.72
CA ASN A 72 -14.65 13.36 -7.23
C ASN A 72 -13.27 13.33 -7.91
N TYR A 73 -12.44 12.31 -7.64
CA TYR A 73 -11.04 12.30 -8.04
C TYR A 73 -10.76 11.25 -9.12
N GLN A 74 -10.32 11.72 -10.29
CA GLN A 74 -9.87 10.84 -11.35
C GLN A 74 -8.44 10.35 -11.07
N ARG A 75 -8.35 9.16 -10.48
CA ARG A 75 -7.10 8.46 -10.21
C ARG A 75 -6.73 7.54 -11.35
N VAL A 76 -5.53 6.97 -11.29
CA VAL A 76 -5.09 5.93 -12.24
C VAL A 76 -6.07 4.75 -12.19
N PRO A 77 -6.87 4.52 -13.25
CA PRO A 77 -7.83 3.44 -13.26
C PRO A 77 -7.11 2.10 -13.20
N MET A 78 -7.76 1.11 -12.58
CA MET A 78 -7.31 -0.28 -12.69
C MET A 78 -7.20 -0.67 -14.16
N SER A 79 -6.11 -1.31 -14.55
CA SER A 79 -5.84 -1.64 -15.94
C SER A 79 -5.18 -3.00 -16.04
N TYR A 80 -5.80 -3.90 -16.79
CA TYR A 80 -5.41 -5.30 -16.87
C TYR A 80 -5.25 -5.74 -18.31
N GLN A 81 -4.24 -6.57 -18.57
CA GLN A 81 -4.01 -7.21 -19.86
C GLN A 81 -4.09 -8.73 -19.68
N ASP A 82 -5.05 -9.36 -20.37
CA ASP A 82 -5.05 -10.81 -20.54
C ASP A 82 -3.92 -11.20 -21.50
N ASN A 83 -3.02 -12.06 -21.04
CA ASN A 83 -1.86 -12.50 -21.82
C ASN A 83 -2.18 -13.69 -22.75
N GLY A 84 -3.40 -14.23 -22.71
CA GLY A 84 -3.86 -15.35 -23.55
C GLY A 84 -3.26 -16.72 -23.19
N ASN A 85 -2.49 -16.79 -22.10
CA ASN A 85 -1.85 -18.00 -21.58
C ASN A 85 -2.36 -18.38 -20.18
N GLY A 86 -3.50 -17.82 -19.77
CA GLY A 86 -4.09 -18.00 -18.45
C GLY A 86 -3.48 -17.10 -17.35
N THR A 87 -2.73 -16.06 -17.73
CA THR A 87 -2.22 -15.03 -16.82
C THR A 87 -2.75 -13.64 -17.18
N VAL A 88 -2.79 -12.75 -16.19
CA VAL A 88 -3.22 -11.36 -16.34
C VAL A 88 -2.14 -10.44 -15.81
N THR A 89 -1.68 -9.49 -16.64
CA THR A 89 -0.78 -8.43 -16.21
C THR A 89 -1.58 -7.26 -15.66
N ASP A 90 -1.30 -6.85 -14.42
CA ASP A 90 -1.75 -5.58 -13.87
C ASP A 90 -0.80 -4.47 -14.35
N LEU A 91 -1.32 -3.60 -15.22
CA LEU A 91 -0.55 -2.54 -15.86
C LEU A 91 -0.27 -1.35 -14.91
N VAL A 92 -0.90 -1.31 -13.73
CA VAL A 92 -0.69 -0.28 -12.71
C VAL A 92 0.43 -0.70 -11.75
N THR A 93 0.38 -1.94 -11.26
CA THR A 93 1.36 -2.45 -10.28
C THR A 93 2.57 -3.13 -10.95
N GLY A 94 2.43 -3.60 -12.19
CA GLY A 94 3.42 -4.41 -12.89
C GLY A 94 3.42 -5.89 -12.45
N LEU A 95 2.50 -6.29 -11.58
CA LEU A 95 2.34 -7.68 -11.14
C LEU A 95 1.69 -8.53 -12.25
N VAL A 96 2.04 -9.82 -12.28
CA VAL A 96 1.36 -10.80 -13.13
C VAL A 96 0.65 -11.82 -12.24
N TRP A 97 -0.61 -12.06 -12.53
CA TRP A 97 -1.52 -12.86 -11.73
C TRP A 97 -1.98 -14.10 -12.51
N GLU A 98 -2.29 -15.18 -11.81
CA GLU A 98 -3.13 -16.23 -12.40
C GLU A 98 -4.49 -15.63 -12.79
N GLN A 99 -4.99 -15.98 -13.97
CA GLN A 99 -6.32 -15.55 -14.43
C GLN A 99 -7.44 -16.29 -13.69
N SER A 100 -7.25 -17.57 -13.37
CA SER A 100 -8.19 -18.40 -12.61
C SER A 100 -7.68 -18.66 -11.19
N ASP A 101 -8.57 -18.83 -10.21
CA ASP A 101 -8.23 -19.18 -8.83
C ASP A 101 -8.02 -20.69 -8.59
N GLY A 102 -8.12 -21.49 -9.66
CA GLY A 102 -7.94 -22.95 -9.62
C GLY A 102 -9.03 -23.72 -8.85
N GLY A 103 -10.08 -23.04 -8.35
CA GLY A 103 -11.29 -23.61 -7.75
C GLY A 103 -11.12 -24.48 -6.51
N THR A 104 -9.92 -24.54 -5.93
CA THR A 104 -9.64 -25.41 -4.79
C THR A 104 -9.33 -24.57 -3.55
N LYS A 105 -10.08 -24.81 -2.47
CA LYS A 105 -9.81 -24.21 -1.16
C LYS A 105 -8.68 -24.96 -0.44
N ARG A 106 -7.80 -24.24 0.22
CA ARG A 106 -6.61 -24.77 0.92
C ARG A 106 -6.45 -24.12 2.28
N THR A 107 -5.86 -24.84 3.24
CA THR A 107 -5.27 -24.21 4.42
C THR A 107 -4.20 -23.22 3.99
N TRP A 108 -3.84 -22.27 4.85
CA TRP A 108 -2.89 -21.23 4.50
C TRP A 108 -1.53 -21.81 4.06
N GLU A 109 -1.00 -22.78 4.82
CA GLU A 109 0.27 -23.44 4.50
C GLU A 109 0.23 -24.14 3.13
N ASN A 110 -0.87 -24.82 2.83
CA ASN A 110 -1.05 -25.49 1.54
C ASN A 110 -1.22 -24.49 0.38
N ALA A 111 -1.79 -23.31 0.63
CA ALA A 111 -1.89 -22.24 -0.37
C ALA A 111 -0.52 -21.62 -0.67
N VAL A 112 0.30 -21.38 0.36
CA VAL A 112 1.70 -20.94 0.20
C VAL A 112 2.48 -21.98 -0.61
N GLY A 113 2.44 -23.24 -0.20
CA GLY A 113 3.11 -24.33 -0.91
C GLY A 113 2.59 -24.54 -2.33
N HIS A 114 1.30 -24.35 -2.57
CA HIS A 114 0.74 -24.42 -3.93
C HIS A 114 1.35 -23.38 -4.86
N CYS A 115 1.37 -22.11 -4.45
CA CYS A 115 1.92 -21.05 -5.30
C CYS A 115 3.42 -21.17 -5.49
N GLN A 116 4.19 -21.53 -4.45
CA GLN A 116 5.64 -21.66 -4.54
C GLN A 116 6.12 -22.82 -5.44
N ASN A 117 5.29 -23.86 -5.60
CA ASN A 117 5.59 -25.01 -6.44
C ASN A 117 4.83 -24.98 -7.78
N LEU A 118 4.21 -23.85 -8.11
CA LEU A 118 3.44 -23.71 -9.34
C LEU A 118 4.38 -23.46 -10.52
N ASP A 119 4.44 -24.42 -11.45
CA ASP A 119 5.05 -24.24 -12.78
C ASP A 119 3.93 -23.98 -13.80
N PHE A 120 3.66 -22.70 -14.06
CA PHE A 120 2.51 -22.28 -14.88
C PHE A 120 2.90 -21.18 -15.87
N ALA A 121 2.33 -21.24 -17.08
CA ALA A 121 2.61 -20.32 -18.18
C ALA A 121 4.12 -20.18 -18.53
N GLY A 122 4.89 -21.26 -18.32
CA GLY A 122 6.35 -21.29 -18.55
C GLY A 122 7.18 -20.61 -17.45
N GLN A 123 6.61 -20.49 -16.25
CA GLN A 123 7.16 -19.66 -15.17
C GLN A 123 7.00 -20.36 -13.81
N SER A 124 7.96 -20.16 -12.92
CA SER A 124 8.11 -20.92 -11.67
C SER A 124 8.35 -20.05 -10.42
N ASP A 125 8.32 -18.72 -10.56
CA ASP A 125 8.54 -17.73 -9.49
C ASP A 125 7.21 -17.22 -8.90
N TRP A 126 6.17 -18.04 -8.99
CA TRP A 126 4.86 -17.77 -8.43
C TRP A 126 4.92 -17.79 -6.90
N ARG A 127 4.10 -16.93 -6.29
CA ARG A 127 3.99 -16.82 -4.83
C ARG A 127 2.56 -16.47 -4.45
N LEU A 128 2.22 -16.78 -3.21
CA LEU A 128 1.00 -16.27 -2.62
C LEU A 128 1.16 -14.73 -2.43
N PRO A 129 0.21 -13.91 -2.88
CA PRO A 129 0.27 -12.45 -2.79
C PRO A 129 0.20 -11.99 -1.35
N THR A 130 0.83 -10.87 -1.02
CA THR A 130 0.57 -10.15 0.22
C THR A 130 -0.86 -9.59 0.23
N TRP A 131 -1.33 -9.16 1.41
CA TRP A 131 -2.68 -8.59 1.50
C TRP A 131 -2.79 -7.29 0.68
N ARG A 132 -1.74 -6.44 0.67
CA ARG A 132 -1.68 -5.19 -0.11
C ARG A 132 -1.82 -5.46 -1.61
N GLU A 133 -1.16 -6.51 -2.09
CA GLU A 133 -1.26 -6.91 -3.50
C GLU A 133 -2.66 -7.42 -3.82
N LEU A 134 -3.27 -8.25 -2.97
CA LEU A 134 -4.64 -8.72 -3.20
C LEU A 134 -5.66 -7.57 -3.20
N THR A 135 -5.49 -6.55 -2.35
CA THR A 135 -6.44 -5.43 -2.37
C THR A 135 -6.34 -4.63 -3.67
N THR A 136 -5.16 -4.56 -4.32
CA THR A 136 -5.01 -3.83 -5.59
C THR A 136 -5.93 -4.29 -6.72
N ILE A 137 -6.35 -5.57 -6.70
CA ILE A 137 -7.26 -6.15 -7.69
C ILE A 137 -8.75 -6.10 -7.27
N VAL A 138 -9.08 -5.51 -6.11
CA VAL A 138 -10.46 -5.27 -5.70
C VAL A 138 -11.02 -4.06 -6.46
N ASP A 139 -12.15 -4.25 -7.15
CA ASP A 139 -12.86 -3.22 -7.89
C ASP A 139 -14.18 -2.83 -7.19
N ILE A 140 -14.14 -1.70 -6.48
CA ILE A 140 -15.25 -1.17 -5.68
C ILE A 140 -16.37 -0.59 -6.56
N ASN A 141 -16.13 -0.35 -7.85
CA ASN A 141 -17.17 0.10 -8.77
C ASN A 141 -18.19 -0.99 -9.11
N ARG A 142 -17.89 -2.25 -8.76
CA ARG A 142 -18.72 -3.42 -9.04
C ARG A 142 -19.88 -3.55 -8.04
N VAL A 143 -20.60 -2.45 -7.86
CA VAL A 143 -21.74 -2.31 -6.96
C VAL A 143 -22.76 -3.41 -7.24
N PHE A 144 -23.14 -4.18 -6.22
CA PHE A 144 -24.08 -5.31 -6.30
C PHE A 144 -23.71 -6.44 -7.28
N THR A 145 -22.47 -6.52 -7.76
CA THR A 145 -22.01 -7.57 -8.71
C THR A 145 -20.83 -8.37 -8.17
N PRO A 146 -21.02 -9.15 -7.09
CA PRO A 146 -19.96 -10.00 -6.56
C PRO A 146 -19.51 -11.03 -7.63
N PRO A 147 -18.21 -11.33 -7.73
CA PRO A 147 -17.13 -10.78 -6.91
C PRO A 147 -16.73 -9.36 -7.35
N VAL A 148 -16.28 -8.55 -6.39
CA VAL A 148 -15.83 -7.16 -6.56
C VAL A 148 -14.38 -7.11 -7.06
N ILE A 149 -14.15 -7.74 -8.22
CA ILE A 149 -12.87 -7.87 -8.92
C ILE A 149 -13.14 -7.78 -10.44
N ASN A 150 -12.19 -7.27 -11.20
CA ASN A 150 -12.36 -7.13 -12.65
C ASN A 150 -12.68 -8.49 -13.32
N PRO A 151 -13.67 -8.57 -14.24
CA PRO A 151 -14.09 -9.83 -14.88
C PRO A 151 -13.02 -10.58 -15.69
N VAL A 152 -11.88 -9.94 -15.99
CA VAL A 152 -10.72 -10.63 -16.56
C VAL A 152 -10.24 -11.75 -15.63
N PHE A 153 -10.42 -11.58 -14.31
CA PHE A 153 -10.14 -12.59 -13.30
C PHE A 153 -11.35 -13.51 -13.12
N GLN A 154 -11.09 -14.80 -13.27
CA GLN A 154 -12.07 -15.85 -13.08
C GLN A 154 -12.03 -16.29 -11.61
N CYS A 155 -13.17 -16.11 -10.94
CA CYS A 155 -13.38 -16.57 -9.57
C CYS A 155 -14.37 -17.73 -9.57
N THR A 156 -14.06 -18.77 -8.80
CA THR A 156 -14.92 -19.94 -8.65
C THR A 156 -16.17 -19.63 -7.84
N GLU A 157 -16.04 -18.81 -6.80
CA GLU A 157 -17.17 -18.33 -5.98
C GLU A 157 -17.24 -16.80 -6.01
N THR A 158 -18.46 -16.26 -6.10
CA THR A 158 -18.72 -14.81 -6.12
C THR A 158 -18.42 -14.15 -4.77
N THR A 159 -18.44 -14.90 -3.68
CA THR A 159 -18.18 -14.44 -2.30
C THR A 159 -16.98 -15.16 -1.67
N GLY A 160 -15.99 -15.54 -2.49
CA GLY A 160 -14.80 -16.25 -2.02
C GLY A 160 -13.90 -15.39 -1.11
N ASN A 161 -13.34 -16.04 -0.08
CA ASN A 161 -12.23 -15.51 0.72
C ASN A 161 -10.91 -16.05 0.17
N TYR A 162 -9.87 -15.21 0.15
CA TYR A 162 -8.59 -15.53 -0.48
C TYR A 162 -7.44 -15.28 0.50
N TRP A 163 -6.56 -16.27 0.64
CA TRP A 163 -5.41 -16.15 1.51
C TRP A 163 -4.41 -15.12 1.01
N ALA A 164 -3.93 -14.28 1.93
CA ALA A 164 -2.74 -13.46 1.74
C ALA A 164 -1.53 -14.10 2.43
N ASN A 165 -0.34 -13.92 1.86
CA ASN A 165 0.94 -14.29 2.44
C ASN A 165 1.42 -13.23 3.47
N THR A 166 0.54 -12.88 4.39
CA THR A 166 0.84 -11.94 5.47
C THR A 166 0.29 -12.54 6.76
N THR A 167 1.18 -12.81 7.73
CA THR A 167 0.76 -13.29 9.05
C THR A 167 0.10 -12.14 9.82
N TYR A 168 -0.95 -12.43 10.58
CA TYR A 168 -1.62 -11.41 11.38
C TYR A 168 -0.89 -11.21 12.71
N VAL A 169 -0.25 -10.05 12.87
CA VAL A 169 0.52 -9.77 14.08
C VAL A 169 -0.34 -9.79 15.35
N GLY A 170 0.19 -10.43 16.39
CA GLY A 170 -0.51 -10.71 17.65
C GLY A 170 -1.27 -12.05 17.65
N GLN A 171 -1.38 -12.73 16.52
CA GLN A 171 -1.96 -14.09 16.40
C GLN A 171 -1.19 -14.89 15.34
N ASP A 172 -0.09 -15.53 15.71
CA ASP A 172 0.80 -16.21 14.75
C ASP A 172 0.12 -17.37 13.99
N ASN A 173 -0.95 -17.92 14.56
CA ASN A 173 -1.80 -18.92 13.93
C ASN A 173 -2.81 -18.34 12.93
N ALA A 174 -2.85 -17.03 12.73
CA ALA A 174 -3.75 -16.37 11.79
C ALA A 174 -2.99 -15.67 10.65
N ALA A 175 -3.63 -15.59 9.50
CA ALA A 175 -3.13 -14.86 8.34
C ALA A 175 -4.22 -13.93 7.80
N TRP A 176 -3.78 -12.88 7.11
CA TRP A 176 -4.66 -11.99 6.39
C TRP A 176 -5.37 -12.70 5.24
N MET A 177 -6.58 -12.25 4.95
CA MET A 177 -7.36 -12.66 3.79
C MET A 177 -8.10 -11.46 3.20
N VAL A 178 -8.43 -11.56 1.91
CA VAL A 178 -9.30 -10.61 1.22
C VAL A 178 -10.60 -11.32 0.82
N TYR A 179 -11.73 -10.68 1.14
CA TYR A 179 -13.08 -11.15 0.83
C TYR A 179 -13.57 -10.50 -0.46
N PHE A 180 -13.53 -11.18 -1.60
CA PHE A 180 -13.98 -10.60 -2.89
C PHE A 180 -15.49 -10.47 -3.03
N GLY A 181 -16.31 -10.97 -2.09
CA GLY A 181 -17.75 -10.68 -2.12
C GLY A 181 -18.08 -9.23 -1.76
N GLY A 182 -17.19 -8.56 -1.03
CA GLY A 182 -17.40 -7.18 -0.58
C GLY A 182 -16.16 -6.28 -0.70
N GLY A 183 -14.96 -6.84 -0.82
CA GLY A 183 -13.68 -6.13 -0.99
C GLY A 183 -12.87 -5.94 0.29
N GLY A 184 -13.37 -6.42 1.43
CA GLY A 184 -12.74 -6.20 2.73
C GLY A 184 -11.54 -7.11 3.00
N ALA A 185 -10.69 -6.69 3.94
CA ALA A 185 -9.54 -7.44 4.41
C ALA A 185 -9.64 -7.73 5.91
N TYR A 186 -9.49 -9.01 6.27
CA TYR A 186 -9.64 -9.54 7.62
C TYR A 186 -8.56 -10.59 7.92
N ASN A 187 -8.65 -11.27 9.05
CA ASN A 187 -7.81 -12.43 9.34
C ASN A 187 -8.62 -13.69 9.61
N TYR A 188 -8.04 -14.84 9.28
CA TYR A 188 -8.55 -16.16 9.67
C TYR A 188 -7.42 -17.05 10.19
N ASN A 189 -7.77 -18.04 11.01
CA ASN A 189 -6.83 -19.06 11.46
C ASN A 189 -6.34 -19.90 10.26
N LYS A 190 -5.01 -20.02 10.14
CA LYS A 190 -4.26 -20.72 9.09
C LYS A 190 -4.64 -22.21 8.96
N THR A 191 -5.01 -22.87 10.05
CA THR A 191 -5.30 -24.31 10.11
C THR A 191 -6.78 -24.64 10.08
N ASP A 192 -7.62 -23.77 10.64
CA ASP A 192 -9.05 -24.05 10.84
C ASP A 192 -9.88 -23.78 9.57
N TRP A 193 -9.35 -22.94 8.68
CA TRP A 193 -10.06 -22.46 7.50
C TRP A 193 -9.37 -22.91 6.20
N GLN A 194 -10.20 -23.17 5.19
CA GLN A 194 -9.76 -23.42 3.83
C GLN A 194 -10.30 -22.32 2.93
N LEU A 195 -9.41 -21.54 2.32
CA LEU A 195 -9.74 -20.39 1.47
C LEU A 195 -9.11 -20.57 0.08
N TYR A 196 -9.53 -19.76 -0.89
CA TYR A 196 -8.92 -19.74 -2.21
C TYR A 196 -7.53 -19.10 -2.18
N SER A 197 -6.77 -19.31 -3.26
CA SER A 197 -5.50 -18.65 -3.52
C SER A 197 -5.50 -18.19 -4.97
N ARG A 198 -4.93 -17.02 -5.23
CA ARG A 198 -4.61 -16.56 -6.58
C ARG A 198 -3.14 -16.22 -6.59
N CYS A 199 -2.32 -17.03 -7.23
CA CYS A 199 -0.89 -16.83 -7.21
C CYS A 199 -0.53 -15.59 -8.04
N VAL A 200 0.51 -14.90 -7.58
CA VAL A 200 1.05 -13.69 -8.20
C VAL A 200 2.55 -13.87 -8.40
N ARG A 201 3.12 -13.07 -9.30
CA ARG A 201 4.55 -12.97 -9.49
C ARG A 201 4.95 -11.54 -9.87
N GLY A 202 6.26 -11.29 -9.87
CA GLY A 202 6.84 -9.95 -10.02
C GLY A 202 7.29 -9.37 -8.68
N ASN A 203 7.89 -8.18 -8.75
CA ASN A 203 8.41 -7.50 -7.57
C ASN A 203 7.28 -7.23 -6.58
N ALA A 204 7.46 -7.67 -5.33
CA ALA A 204 6.50 -7.38 -4.29
C ALA A 204 6.36 -5.87 -4.13
N LEU A 205 5.13 -5.40 -3.89
CA LEU A 205 4.90 -3.99 -3.64
C LEU A 205 5.67 -3.56 -2.39
N ASP A 206 6.44 -2.48 -2.52
CA ASP A 206 7.33 -1.97 -1.48
C ASP A 206 6.57 -1.65 -0.19
N VAL A 207 7.27 -1.82 0.95
CA VAL A 207 6.75 -1.44 2.26
C VAL A 207 6.65 0.09 2.32
N ALA A 208 5.60 0.59 2.97
CA ALA A 208 5.37 2.02 3.10
C ALA A 208 6.55 2.73 3.78
N ALA A 209 7.03 3.82 3.16
CA ALA A 209 8.17 4.59 3.64
C ALA A 209 7.77 6.05 3.82
N TYR A 210 8.02 6.59 5.02
CA TYR A 210 7.49 7.89 5.44
C TYR A 210 8.60 8.87 5.82
N VAL A 211 8.38 10.14 5.51
CA VAL A 211 9.24 11.27 5.92
C VAL A 211 8.37 12.28 6.65
N ASP A 212 8.70 12.56 7.91
CA ASP A 212 8.13 13.70 8.64
C ASP A 212 8.72 15.00 8.07
N ASN A 213 7.85 15.89 7.60
CA ASN A 213 8.26 17.15 7.00
C ASN A 213 8.50 18.26 8.05
N GLY A 214 8.21 18.00 9.33
CA GLY A 214 8.38 18.96 10.43
C GLY A 214 7.39 20.14 10.40
N ASP A 215 6.38 20.09 9.52
CA ASP A 215 5.36 21.12 9.33
C ASP A 215 3.95 20.64 9.70
N GLY A 216 3.83 19.48 10.36
CA GLY A 216 2.56 18.81 10.65
C GLY A 216 2.06 17.89 9.53
N THR A 217 2.88 17.64 8.49
CA THR A 217 2.60 16.70 7.42
C THR A 217 3.63 15.59 7.30
N ILE A 218 3.21 14.43 6.79
CA ILE A 218 4.06 13.28 6.50
C ILE A 218 4.00 12.97 5.02
N THR A 219 5.17 12.89 4.38
CA THR A 219 5.28 12.42 2.99
C THR A 219 5.39 10.90 2.98
N ASP A 220 4.45 10.22 2.34
CA ASP A 220 4.58 8.83 1.95
C ASP A 220 5.38 8.76 0.64
N THR A 221 6.63 8.33 0.73
CA THR A 221 7.55 8.25 -0.41
C THR A 221 7.26 7.07 -1.33
N THR A 222 6.48 6.09 -0.87
CA THR A 222 6.06 4.93 -1.65
C THR A 222 4.93 5.31 -2.60
N THR A 223 3.93 6.04 -2.10
CA THR A 223 2.73 6.42 -2.86
C THR A 223 2.78 7.84 -3.41
N SER A 224 3.77 8.63 -2.98
CA SER A 224 3.88 10.08 -3.22
C SER A 224 2.70 10.89 -2.67
N LEU A 225 1.94 10.35 -1.71
CA LEU A 225 0.88 11.08 -1.01
C LEU A 225 1.46 11.90 0.16
N ILE A 226 0.80 12.99 0.50
CA ILE A 226 1.10 13.79 1.68
C ILE A 226 -0.07 13.65 2.64
N TRP A 227 0.22 13.32 3.88
CA TRP A 227 -0.76 13.05 4.92
C TRP A 227 -0.70 14.08 6.03
N GLU A 228 -1.84 14.41 6.61
CA GLU A 228 -1.89 15.10 7.90
C GLU A 228 -1.23 14.20 8.95
N GLN A 229 -0.39 14.75 9.84
CA GLN A 229 0.30 13.96 10.86
C GLN A 229 -0.63 13.53 12.01
N ASN A 230 -1.56 14.38 12.45
CA ASN A 230 -2.35 14.16 13.66
C ASN A 230 -3.74 13.51 13.47
N GLY A 231 -4.28 13.53 12.25
CA GLY A 231 -5.65 13.07 11.98
C GLY A 231 -6.69 13.90 12.74
N SER A 232 -7.96 13.47 12.68
CA SER A 232 -9.05 14.24 13.27
C SER A 232 -9.00 14.26 14.81
N PRO A 233 -9.08 15.45 15.44
CA PRO A 233 -9.05 15.57 16.90
C PRO A 233 -10.31 14.99 17.55
N ASN A 234 -11.44 15.00 16.84
CA ASN A 234 -12.71 14.38 17.23
C ASN A 234 -13.32 13.62 16.05
N PRO A 235 -14.15 12.59 16.31
CA PRO A 235 -14.99 11.97 15.28
C PRO A 235 -16.02 12.96 14.71
N LEU A 236 -16.27 12.90 13.40
CA LEU A 236 -17.30 13.68 12.70
C LEU A 236 -18.15 12.77 11.81
N VAL A 237 -19.37 13.21 11.51
CA VAL A 237 -20.19 12.54 10.48
C VAL A 237 -19.57 12.75 9.09
N TRP A 238 -19.90 11.90 8.13
CA TRP A 238 -19.18 11.82 6.86
C TRP A 238 -19.20 13.12 6.06
N LYS A 239 -20.35 13.79 5.96
CA LYS A 239 -20.48 15.12 5.36
C LYS A 239 -19.52 16.14 5.97
N GLU A 240 -19.42 16.16 7.29
CA GLU A 240 -18.57 17.11 8.03
C GLU A 240 -17.09 16.77 7.90
N ALA A 241 -16.73 15.47 7.85
CA ALA A 241 -15.36 15.04 7.60
C ALA A 241 -14.87 15.43 6.19
N LEU A 242 -15.72 15.30 5.17
CA LEU A 242 -15.45 15.76 3.81
C LEU A 242 -15.17 17.27 3.79
N ALA A 243 -16.09 18.06 4.35
CA ALA A 243 -15.95 19.51 4.43
C ALA A 243 -14.73 19.94 5.29
N TRP A 244 -14.42 19.20 6.36
CA TRP A 244 -13.23 19.47 7.17
C TRP A 244 -11.96 19.33 6.34
N CYS A 245 -11.82 18.22 5.61
CA CYS A 245 -10.64 18.01 4.78
C CYS A 245 -10.55 19.07 3.67
N GLU A 246 -11.63 19.42 2.99
CA GLU A 246 -11.61 20.45 1.95
C GLU A 246 -11.09 21.80 2.48
N ASN A 247 -11.51 22.18 3.69
CA ASN A 247 -11.16 23.45 4.32
C ASN A 247 -9.83 23.42 5.11
N LEU A 248 -9.17 22.26 5.19
CA LEU A 248 -7.92 22.11 5.91
C LEU A 248 -6.79 22.86 5.18
N SER A 249 -5.95 23.55 5.94
CA SER A 249 -4.71 24.14 5.47
C SER A 249 -3.61 23.87 6.48
N ILE A 250 -2.52 23.23 6.03
CA ILE A 250 -1.34 22.96 6.86
C ILE A 250 -0.13 23.61 6.20
N GLY A 251 0.42 24.65 6.85
CA GLY A 251 1.42 25.51 6.23
C GLY A 251 0.85 26.18 4.97
N THR A 252 1.49 25.95 3.82
CA THR A 252 1.05 26.45 2.50
C THR A 252 0.24 25.43 1.70
N LYS A 253 -0.01 24.23 2.24
CA LYS A 253 -0.72 23.14 1.52
C LYS A 253 -2.22 23.27 1.76
N THR A 254 -2.98 23.38 0.67
CA THR A 254 -4.45 23.47 0.61
C THR A 254 -4.99 22.35 -0.27
N ALA A 255 -6.31 22.23 -0.49
CA ALA A 255 -6.89 21.16 -1.32
C ALA A 255 -6.63 19.75 -0.75
N TRP A 256 -6.71 19.67 0.57
CA TRP A 256 -6.80 18.40 1.29
C TRP A 256 -8.16 17.75 1.05
N ARG A 257 -8.20 16.43 1.20
CA ARG A 257 -9.39 15.64 0.93
C ARG A 257 -9.46 14.42 1.82
N LEU A 258 -10.65 13.86 1.94
CA LEU A 258 -10.83 12.57 2.58
C LEU A 258 -10.21 11.49 1.66
N PRO A 259 -9.38 10.58 2.18
CA PRO A 259 -8.70 9.58 1.37
C PRO A 259 -9.68 8.55 0.84
N SER A 260 -9.37 7.94 -0.30
CA SER A 260 -10.05 6.71 -0.69
C SER A 260 -9.64 5.56 0.23
N ILE A 261 -10.39 4.46 0.20
CA ILE A 261 -10.01 3.27 0.98
C ILE A 261 -8.65 2.70 0.57
N ARG A 262 -8.30 2.77 -0.73
CA ARG A 262 -6.98 2.35 -1.22
C ARG A 262 -5.84 3.16 -0.60
N GLU A 263 -6.08 4.45 -0.39
CA GLU A 263 -5.07 5.31 0.23
C GLU A 263 -5.00 5.08 1.73
N LEU A 264 -6.14 5.06 2.44
CA LEU A 264 -6.09 4.93 3.89
C LEU A 264 -5.57 3.55 4.32
N GLU A 265 -5.94 2.48 3.60
CA GLU A 265 -5.40 1.14 3.86
C GLU A 265 -3.90 1.08 3.62
N SER A 266 -3.35 1.92 2.73
CA SER A 266 -1.90 1.96 2.49
C SER A 266 -1.10 2.33 3.75
N LEU A 267 -1.72 3.03 4.71
CA LEU A 267 -1.11 3.39 5.99
C LEU A 267 -1.01 2.24 6.99
N LEU A 268 -1.71 1.12 6.77
CA LEU A 268 -1.73 -0.01 7.71
C LEU A 268 -0.34 -0.65 7.86
N ASP A 269 0.19 -0.61 9.07
CA ASP A 269 1.42 -1.31 9.41
C ASP A 269 1.08 -2.69 9.99
N THR A 270 1.22 -3.73 9.17
CA THR A 270 0.85 -5.10 9.56
C THR A 270 1.86 -5.79 10.47
N ASP A 271 3.00 -5.14 10.76
CA ASP A 271 3.99 -5.64 11.72
C ASP A 271 3.76 -5.06 13.13
N ARG A 272 2.69 -4.27 13.31
CA ARG A 272 2.31 -3.61 14.56
C ARG A 272 0.93 -4.04 15.06
N THR A 273 0.76 -4.10 16.38
CA THR A 273 -0.45 -4.62 17.02
C THR A 273 -1.57 -3.60 17.21
N SER A 274 -1.31 -2.45 17.83
CA SER A 274 -2.29 -1.35 17.98
C SER A 274 -1.62 -0.07 18.54
N PRO A 275 -1.85 1.12 17.96
CA PRO A 275 -2.45 1.33 16.66
C PRO A 275 -1.54 0.79 15.53
N ARG A 276 -2.16 0.23 14.49
CA ARG A 276 -1.50 -0.44 13.35
C ARG A 276 -1.11 0.55 12.26
N ILE A 277 -0.30 1.54 12.63
CA ILE A 277 0.21 2.59 11.76
C ILE A 277 1.61 2.98 12.21
N ASN A 278 2.40 3.53 11.31
CA ASN A 278 3.74 4.02 11.63
C ASN A 278 3.70 5.08 12.76
N PRO A 279 4.59 5.02 13.78
CA PRO A 279 4.59 5.96 14.90
C PRO A 279 4.80 7.44 14.58
N LEU A 280 5.21 7.79 13.35
CA LEU A 280 5.26 9.18 12.92
C LEU A 280 3.86 9.82 12.91
N PHE A 281 2.81 9.02 12.67
CA PHE A 281 1.43 9.46 12.71
C PHE A 281 0.91 9.43 14.14
N SER A 282 0.33 10.54 14.62
CA SER A 282 -0.52 10.49 15.80
C SER A 282 -1.86 9.87 15.40
N CYS A 283 -2.25 8.80 16.07
CA CYS A 283 -3.41 8.00 15.71
C CYS A 283 -4.00 7.33 16.95
N ALA A 284 -5.28 7.61 17.22
CA ALA A 284 -6.07 6.80 18.12
C ALA A 284 -6.34 5.42 17.50
N ALA A 285 -6.28 4.35 18.29
CA ALA A 285 -6.63 3.00 17.87
C ALA A 285 -8.15 2.84 17.73
N GLU A 286 -8.70 3.41 16.66
CA GLU A 286 -10.13 3.50 16.36
C GLU A 286 -10.40 3.30 14.86
N GLN A 287 -11.67 3.35 14.46
CA GLN A 287 -12.11 3.27 13.07
C GLN A 287 -12.05 4.64 12.39
N TYR A 288 -11.39 4.70 11.23
CA TYR A 288 -11.22 5.90 10.42
C TYR A 288 -11.99 5.73 9.11
N THR A 289 -12.97 6.60 8.89
CA THR A 289 -13.79 6.60 7.66
C THR A 289 -13.01 7.17 6.47
N THR A 290 -13.48 6.83 5.28
CA THR A 290 -12.88 7.20 4.00
C THR A 290 -13.87 7.93 3.11
N GLY A 291 -13.38 8.53 2.03
CA GLY A 291 -14.21 9.10 0.98
C GLY A 291 -14.86 8.05 0.07
N THR A 292 -14.60 6.76 0.28
CA THR A 292 -15.14 5.69 -0.58
C THR A 292 -16.44 5.15 0.01
N THR A 293 -17.53 5.18 -0.77
CA THR A 293 -18.82 4.56 -0.41
C THR A 293 -18.73 3.03 -0.52
N GLU A 294 -19.43 2.30 0.34
CA GLU A 294 -19.46 0.83 0.35
C GLU A 294 -20.13 0.24 -0.91
N VAL A 295 -19.69 -0.94 -1.36
CA VAL A 295 -20.14 -1.58 -2.61
C VAL A 295 -21.60 -2.08 -2.56
N HIS A 296 -22.20 -2.20 -1.38
CA HIS A 296 -23.54 -2.79 -1.18
C HIS A 296 -24.50 -1.91 -0.37
N ASP A 297 -24.06 -0.75 0.11
CA ASP A 297 -24.87 0.13 0.95
C ASP A 297 -24.42 1.59 0.78
N ASP A 298 -25.20 2.35 0.02
CA ASP A 298 -24.91 3.76 -0.27
C ASP A 298 -24.90 4.63 0.99
N ASN A 299 -25.52 4.18 2.08
CA ASN A 299 -25.57 4.91 3.35
C ASN A 299 -24.30 4.70 4.18
N ARG A 300 -23.35 3.91 3.67
CA ARG A 300 -22.12 3.53 4.38
C ARG A 300 -20.89 3.88 3.58
N ALA A 301 -19.85 4.24 4.30
CA ALA A 301 -18.50 4.40 3.78
C ALA A 301 -17.62 3.22 4.21
N TRP A 302 -16.53 3.04 3.49
CA TRP A 302 -15.43 2.19 3.93
C TRP A 302 -14.68 2.83 5.07
N TYR A 303 -14.11 2.00 5.94
CA TYR A 303 -13.21 2.42 7.00
C TYR A 303 -12.00 1.50 7.11
N VAL A 304 -10.96 2.04 7.74
CA VAL A 304 -9.81 1.30 8.25
C VAL A 304 -9.85 1.35 9.77
N ASP A 305 -9.82 0.20 10.43
CA ASP A 305 -9.74 0.11 11.88
C ASP A 305 -8.28 0.00 12.30
N PHE A 306 -7.69 1.07 12.82
CA PHE A 306 -6.28 1.03 13.25
C PHE A 306 -6.06 0.25 14.56
N ASN A 307 -7.11 -0.22 15.24
CA ASN A 307 -6.95 -1.08 16.42
C ASN A 307 -6.63 -2.53 16.05
N ASN A 308 -7.34 -3.09 15.06
CA ASN A 308 -7.18 -4.49 14.61
C ASN A 308 -6.63 -4.60 13.18
N GLY A 309 -6.63 -3.51 12.42
CA GLY A 309 -6.15 -3.41 11.04
C GLY A 309 -7.20 -3.74 9.98
N PHE A 310 -8.43 -4.11 10.34
CA PHE A 310 -9.42 -4.52 9.36
C PHE A 310 -9.77 -3.38 8.40
N VAL A 311 -9.98 -3.78 7.15
CA VAL A 311 -10.49 -2.94 6.07
C VAL A 311 -11.89 -3.42 5.75
N ALA A 312 -12.89 -2.58 5.99
CA ALA A 312 -14.28 -3.02 5.91
C ALA A 312 -15.23 -1.90 5.48
N GLY A 313 -16.33 -2.31 4.85
CA GLY A 313 -17.55 -1.51 4.80
C GLY A 313 -18.25 -1.51 6.16
N GLY A 314 -19.23 -0.64 6.34
CA GLY A 314 -20.00 -0.59 7.58
C GLY A 314 -20.12 0.79 8.23
N ALA A 315 -19.29 1.77 7.87
CA ALA A 315 -19.31 3.07 8.55
C ALA A 315 -20.54 3.87 8.11
N LEU A 316 -21.58 3.91 8.94
CA LEU A 316 -22.79 4.68 8.66
C LEU A 316 -22.45 6.16 8.50
N LYS A 317 -22.78 6.76 7.37
CA LYS A 317 -22.36 8.14 7.03
C LYS A 317 -22.88 9.19 8.01
N THR A 318 -24.01 8.93 8.66
CA THR A 318 -24.63 9.78 9.69
C THR A 318 -24.12 9.50 11.12
N PHE A 319 -23.22 8.54 11.30
CA PHE A 319 -22.57 8.27 12.59
C PHE A 319 -21.16 8.85 12.59
N PRO A 320 -20.69 9.45 13.71
CA PRO A 320 -19.39 10.08 13.73
C PRO A 320 -18.25 9.06 13.82
N PHE A 321 -17.28 9.16 12.91
CA PHE A 321 -16.05 8.35 12.87
C PHE A 321 -14.81 9.24 12.87
N ARG A 322 -13.65 8.70 13.27
CA ARG A 322 -12.37 9.37 13.03
C ARG A 322 -12.12 9.47 11.53
N PHE A 323 -11.24 10.38 11.14
CA PHE A 323 -10.77 10.48 9.76
C PHE A 323 -9.36 11.09 9.74
N ARG A 324 -8.70 11.02 8.58
CA ARG A 324 -7.41 11.67 8.33
C ARG A 324 -7.45 12.22 6.93
N CYS A 325 -7.00 13.45 6.73
CA CYS A 325 -6.96 14.05 5.41
C CYS A 325 -5.66 13.70 4.68
N VAL A 326 -5.77 13.62 3.35
CA VAL A 326 -4.66 13.39 2.44
C VAL A 326 -4.61 14.51 1.39
N HIS A 327 -3.44 14.75 0.85
CA HIS A 327 -3.16 15.72 -0.20
C HIS A 327 -2.27 15.06 -1.25
N ASP A 328 -2.59 15.28 -2.52
CA ASP A 328 -1.78 14.79 -3.63
C ASP A 328 -0.48 15.59 -3.71
N ALA A 329 0.71 14.96 -3.66
CA ALA A 329 1.92 15.73 -3.93
C ALA A 329 1.79 16.38 -5.31
N THR A 330 2.16 17.66 -5.44
CA THR A 330 2.10 18.41 -6.71
C THR A 330 2.60 17.52 -7.84
N ALA A 331 1.72 17.25 -8.81
CA ALA A 331 1.85 16.18 -9.80
C ALA A 331 3.30 15.90 -10.21
N LYS A 332 3.79 14.69 -9.88
CA LYS A 332 4.89 14.13 -10.66
C LYS A 332 4.37 13.97 -12.08
N ASN A 333 5.05 14.66 -12.99
CA ASN A 333 4.92 14.63 -14.44
C ASN A 333 4.31 13.29 -14.97
N PRO A 334 3.21 13.32 -15.76
CA PRO A 334 2.51 12.12 -16.24
C PRO A 334 3.31 11.26 -17.25
N SER A 335 4.63 11.39 -17.31
CA SER A 335 5.51 10.57 -18.12
C SER A 335 5.93 9.29 -17.38
N TYR A 336 4.98 8.51 -16.86
CA TYR A 336 5.21 7.08 -16.67
C TYR A 336 4.68 6.38 -17.92
N ASN A 337 5.60 6.06 -18.83
CA ASN A 337 5.30 5.24 -19.98
C ASN A 337 5.62 3.77 -19.62
N PRO A 338 4.62 2.92 -19.39
CA PRO A 338 4.84 1.49 -19.09
C PRO A 338 5.53 0.73 -20.24
N SER A 339 5.68 1.33 -21.43
CA SER A 339 6.41 0.73 -22.56
C SER A 339 7.93 0.66 -22.40
N GLN A 340 8.55 1.20 -21.34
CA GLN A 340 10.00 1.15 -21.15
C GLN A 340 10.53 -0.07 -20.38
N LEU A 341 9.65 -0.98 -19.91
CA LEU A 341 10.07 -2.22 -19.23
C LEU A 341 10.28 -3.43 -20.16
N LEU A 342 10.13 -3.27 -21.48
CA LEU A 342 10.30 -4.36 -22.47
C LEU A 342 11.70 -4.41 -23.12
N LEU A 343 12.71 -3.73 -22.57
CA LEU A 343 14.05 -3.71 -23.18
C LEU A 343 15.15 -4.19 -22.24
N PHE A 344 14.98 -5.33 -21.57
CA PHE A 344 16.13 -6.14 -21.12
C PHE A 344 15.70 -7.62 -21.07
N ASN A 345 15.87 -8.32 -22.19
CA ASN A 345 16.11 -9.76 -22.29
C ASN A 345 16.50 -10.06 -23.75
N GLU A 346 17.78 -9.90 -24.06
CA GLU A 346 18.48 -10.76 -25.03
C GLU A 346 19.38 -11.71 -24.25
#